data_AF-A0A7C6TVU9-F1
#
_entry.id   AF-A0A7C6TVU9-F1
#
_cell.length_a   1.000
_cell.length_b   1.000
_cell.length_c   1.000
_cell.angle_alpha   90.00
_cell.angle_beta   90.00
_cell.angle_gamma   90.00
#
_symmetry.space_group_name_H-M   'P 1'
#
loop_
_entity.id
_entity.type
_entity.pdbx_description
1 polymer ?
#
loop_
_entity_poly.entity_id
_entity_poly.type
_entity_poly.pdbx_seq_one_letter_code
_entity_poly.pdbx_strand_id
1 'polypeptide(L)'
;MARVVDALADGTLSENTASLKDYLLNGDGGPADPYLYLTDFASYAQASSRLSKLYQNQALWREKAVWNTACSGFFSSDRCIAEYNEKIWHLSPLE
;
A
#
# COMPACT_ATOMS: atom_id res chain seq x y z
N MET A 1 -2.97 8.47 17.74
CA MET A 1 -3.41 9.03 16.46
C MET A 1 -3.85 10.48 16.59
N ALA A 2 -4.74 10.82 17.53
CA ALA A 2 -5.19 12.20 17.79
C ALA A 2 -4.05 13.25 17.79
N ARG A 3 -2.97 13.00 18.56
CA ARG A 3 -1.79 13.89 18.61
C ARG A 3 -1.16 14.16 17.23
N VAL A 4 -1.11 13.17 16.34
CA VAL A 4 -0.53 13.33 14.99
C VAL A 4 -1.48 14.13 14.11
N VAL A 5 -2.79 13.90 14.24
CA VAL A 5 -3.82 14.66 13.52
C VAL A 5 -3.85 16.12 13.99
N ASP A 6 -3.61 16.38 15.28
CA ASP A 6 -3.49 17.74 15.81
C ASP A 6 -2.21 18.44 15.34
N ALA A 7 -1.10 17.69 15.26
CA ALA A 7 0.18 18.18 14.73
C ALA A 7 0.09 18.69 13.28
N LEU A 8 -0.92 18.24 12.51
CA LEU A 8 -1.18 18.72 11.16
C LEU A 8 -1.66 20.18 11.10
N ALA A 9 -2.16 20.74 12.22
CA ALA A 9 -2.75 22.08 12.24
C ALA A 9 -2.18 23.00 13.34
N ASP A 10 -1.39 22.48 14.29
CA ASP A 10 -0.87 23.25 15.42
C ASP A 10 0.51 23.90 15.18
N GLY A 11 1.08 23.74 13.98
CA GLY A 11 2.40 24.27 13.61
C GLY A 11 3.59 23.41 14.06
N THR A 12 3.36 22.21 14.61
CA THR A 12 4.41 21.23 14.92
C THR A 12 5.13 20.75 13.66
N LEU A 13 4.40 20.65 12.54
CA LEU A 13 4.96 20.34 11.23
C LEU A 13 5.30 21.65 10.50
N SER A 14 6.46 21.70 9.86
CA SER A 14 6.98 22.90 9.18
C SER A 14 6.20 23.30 7.91
N GLU A 15 5.18 22.53 7.53
CA GLU A 15 4.40 22.70 6.32
C GLU A 15 2.93 23.01 6.63
N ASN A 16 2.26 23.71 5.72
CA ASN A 16 0.83 23.99 5.86
C ASN A 16 0.00 22.74 5.57
N THR A 17 -0.18 21.91 6.59
CA THR A 17 -0.93 20.65 6.53
C THR A 17 -2.34 20.75 7.11
N ALA A 18 -2.82 21.96 7.42
CA ALA A 18 -4.12 22.16 8.04
C ALA A 18 -5.29 21.67 7.16
N SER A 19 -5.16 21.81 5.84
CA SER A 19 -6.12 21.27 4.87
C SER A 19 -6.19 19.74 4.89
N LEU A 20 -5.11 19.04 5.24
CA LEU A 20 -5.12 17.59 5.41
C LEU A 20 -5.90 17.17 6.65
N LYS A 21 -5.77 17.92 7.75
CA LYS A 21 -6.60 17.69 8.94
C LYS A 21 -8.08 17.83 8.60
N ASP A 22 -8.42 18.87 7.84
CA ASP A 22 -9.80 19.12 7.42
C ASP A 22 -10.33 18.04 6.47
N TYR A 23 -9.53 17.60 5.50
CA TYR A 23 -9.87 16.47 4.63
C TYR A 23 -10.13 15.17 5.40
N LEU A 24 -9.29 14.88 6.40
CA LEU A 24 -9.39 13.64 7.19
C LEU A 24 -10.55 13.65 8.19
N LEU A 25 -10.94 14.81 8.71
CA LEU A 25 -11.96 14.91 9.76
C LEU A 25 -13.32 15.39 9.25
N ASN A 26 -13.34 16.27 8.25
CA ASN A 26 -14.52 17.00 7.80
C ASN A 26 -14.85 16.77 6.31
N GLY A 27 -13.90 16.26 5.51
CA GLY A 27 -14.15 15.77 4.16
C GLY A 27 -14.35 16.84 3.07
N ASP A 28 -14.09 18.12 3.34
CA ASP A 28 -14.17 19.24 2.37
C ASP A 28 -15.46 19.23 1.51
N GLY A 29 -16.62 19.07 2.16
CA GLY A 29 -17.93 19.01 1.52
C GLY A 29 -18.34 17.61 1.00
N GLY A 30 -17.47 16.61 1.14
CA GLY A 30 -17.74 15.19 0.91
C GLY A 30 -17.58 14.33 2.19
N PRO A 31 -17.56 13.00 2.05
CA PRO A 31 -17.28 12.09 3.17
C PRO A 31 -15.88 12.33 3.73
N ALA A 32 -15.76 12.48 5.05
CA ALA A 32 -14.46 12.54 5.72
C ALA A 32 -13.72 11.20 5.58
N ASP A 33 -12.42 11.27 5.33
CA ASP A 33 -11.53 10.10 5.19
C ASP A 33 -12.08 8.98 4.28
N PRO A 34 -12.37 9.26 3.00
CA PRO A 34 -13.05 8.29 2.11
C PRO A 34 -12.20 7.06 1.80
N TYR A 35 -10.88 7.13 2.02
CA TYR A 35 -9.94 6.03 1.83
C TYR A 35 -9.52 5.35 3.14
N LEU A 36 -10.18 5.68 4.26
CA LEU A 36 -10.04 4.99 5.55
C LEU A 36 -8.62 5.05 6.16
N TYR A 37 -7.86 6.11 5.89
CA TYR A 37 -6.52 6.29 6.43
C TYR A 37 -6.48 6.24 7.95
N LEU A 38 -7.42 6.92 8.62
CA LEU A 38 -7.48 6.98 10.08
C LEU A 38 -7.91 5.63 10.67
N THR A 39 -8.82 4.94 9.98
CA THR A 39 -9.35 3.64 10.39
C THR A 39 -8.26 2.57 10.30
N ASP A 40 -7.54 2.49 9.18
CA ASP A 40 -6.50 1.48 8.96
C ASP A 40 -5.16 1.80 9.62
N PHE A 41 -4.98 3.01 10.15
CA PHE A 41 -3.70 3.40 10.73
C PHE A 41 -3.22 2.46 11.84
N ALA A 42 -4.13 1.99 12.70
CA ALA A 42 -3.75 1.10 13.80
C ALA A 42 -3.23 -0.25 13.30
N SER A 43 -3.90 -0.83 12.30
CA SER A 43 -3.49 -2.11 11.69
C SER A 43 -2.19 -1.95 10.90
N TYR A 44 -2.04 -0.83 10.18
CA TYR A 44 -0.80 -0.46 9.48
C TYR A 44 0.38 -0.30 10.44
N ALA A 45 0.22 0.44 11.54
CA ALA A 45 1.28 0.64 12.54
C ALA A 45 1.71 -0.70 13.18
N GLN A 46 0.75 -1.59 13.45
CA GLN A 46 1.04 -2.93 13.94
C GLN A 46 1.83 -3.75 12.92
N ALA A 47 1.42 -3.73 11.64
CA ALA A 47 2.13 -4.41 10.56
C ALA A 47 3.56 -3.87 10.39
N SER A 48 3.75 -2.56 10.44
CA SER A 48 5.05 -1.89 10.38
C SER A 48 5.96 -2.26 11.56
N SER A 49 5.40 -2.37 12.77
CA SER A 49 6.15 -2.87 13.94
C SER A 49 6.60 -4.32 13.76
N ARG A 50 5.75 -5.19 13.21
CA ARG A 50 6.11 -6.59 12.89
C ARG A 50 7.21 -6.64 11.82
N LEU A 51 7.09 -5.82 10.77
CA LEU A 51 8.10 -5.71 9.71
C LEU A 51 9.46 -5.27 10.28
N SER A 52 9.46 -4.24 11.12
CA SER A 52 10.68 -3.73 11.75
C SER A 52 11.41 -4.79 12.57
N LYS A 53 10.66 -5.61 13.32
CA LYS A 53 11.22 -6.77 14.06
C LYS A 53 11.72 -7.87 13.12
N LEU A 54 10.95 -8.19 12.09
CA LEU A 54 11.31 -9.19 11.09
C LEU A 54 12.61 -8.82 10.37
N TYR A 55 12.78 -7.54 10.01
CA TYR A 55 13.94 -7.03 9.29
C TYR A 55 15.25 -7.14 10.10
N GLN A 56 15.16 -7.11 11.44
CA GLN A 56 16.33 -7.36 12.31
C GLN A 56 16.81 -8.82 12.20
N ASN A 57 15.93 -9.76 11.88
CA ASN A 57 16.29 -11.16 11.59
C ASN A 57 16.64 -11.31 10.10
N GLN A 58 17.91 -11.09 9.78
CA GLN A 58 18.41 -11.13 8.41
C GLN A 58 18.23 -12.48 7.71
N ALA A 59 18.34 -13.59 8.43
CA ALA A 59 18.15 -14.93 7.86
C ALA A 59 16.70 -15.12 7.39
N LEU A 60 15.74 -14.85 8.28
CA LEU A 60 14.32 -14.99 7.98
C LEU A 60 13.85 -13.97 6.93
N TRP A 61 14.42 -12.76 6.93
CA TRP A 61 14.14 -11.75 5.90
C TRP A 61 14.52 -12.24 4.50
N ARG A 62 15.74 -12.78 4.34
CA ARG A 62 16.23 -13.31 3.06
C ARG A 62 15.42 -14.51 2.60
N GLU A 63 15.11 -15.43 3.51
CA GLU A 63 14.26 -16.59 3.22
C GLU A 63 12.92 -16.14 2.63
N LYS A 64 12.25 -15.17 3.27
CA LYS A 64 10.98 -14.63 2.77
C LYS A 64 11.12 -13.91 1.43
N ALA A 65 12.21 -13.17 1.21
CA ALA A 65 12.45 -12.51 -0.06
C ALA A 65 12.59 -13.53 -1.20
N VAL A 66 13.41 -14.57 -1.01
CA VAL A 66 13.61 -15.65 -2.00
C VAL A 66 12.30 -16.36 -2.32
N TRP A 67 11.51 -16.70 -1.30
CA TRP A 67 10.20 -17.32 -1.52
C TRP A 67 9.25 -16.43 -2.33
N ASN A 68 9.17 -15.13 -2.02
CA ASN A 68 8.33 -14.22 -2.78
C ASN A 68 8.77 -14.14 -4.25
N THR A 69 10.07 -14.05 -4.51
CA THR A 69 10.59 -14.04 -5.89
C THR A 69 10.33 -15.36 -6.62
N ALA A 70 10.53 -16.50 -5.96
CA ALA A 70 10.30 -17.80 -6.57
C ALA A 70 8.82 -18.03 -6.91
N CYS A 71 7.91 -17.51 -6.09
CA CYS A 71 6.46 -17.68 -6.25
C CYS A 71 5.78 -16.58 -7.08
N SER A 72 6.48 -15.53 -7.53
CA SER A 72 5.86 -14.42 -8.26
C SER A 72 5.54 -14.70 -9.73
N GLY A 73 5.88 -15.88 -10.25
CA GLY A 73 5.74 -16.22 -11.68
C GLY A 73 4.31 -16.06 -12.24
N PHE A 74 3.28 -16.25 -11.41
CA PHE A 74 1.89 -16.02 -11.80
C PHE A 74 1.61 -14.58 -12.23
N PHE A 75 2.36 -13.61 -11.72
CA PHE A 75 2.19 -12.19 -12.05
C PHE A 75 2.94 -11.77 -13.33
N SER A 76 3.50 -12.71 -14.10
CA SER A 76 4.13 -12.41 -15.39
C SER A 76 3.11 -11.85 -16.40
N SER A 77 3.53 -10.82 -17.13
CA SER A 77 2.77 -10.29 -18.27
C SER A 77 2.59 -11.32 -19.38
N ASP A 78 3.56 -12.21 -19.58
CA ASP A 78 3.51 -13.22 -20.65
C ASP A 78 2.31 -14.16 -20.46
N ARG A 79 2.05 -14.56 -19.21
CA ARG A 79 0.85 -15.33 -18.85
C ARG A 79 -0.41 -14.53 -19.17
N CYS A 80 -0.45 -13.25 -18.81
CA CYS A 80 -1.61 -12.38 -19.08
C CYS A 80 -1.88 -12.27 -20.59
N ILE A 81 -0.85 -12.03 -21.39
CA ILE A 81 -0.95 -11.96 -22.85
C ILE A 81 -1.43 -13.30 -23.43
N ALA A 82 -0.90 -14.43 -22.94
CA ALA A 82 -1.37 -15.75 -23.35
C ALA A 82 -2.86 -15.96 -23.05
N GLU A 83 -3.33 -15.59 -21.85
CA GLU A 83 -4.74 -15.72 -21.46
C GLU A 83 -5.66 -14.79 -22.27
N TYR A 84 -5.23 -13.56 -22.55
CA TYR A 84 -5.97 -12.65 -23.42
C TYR A 84 -6.06 -13.20 -24.85
N ASN A 85 -4.97 -13.77 -25.36
CA ASN A 85 -4.95 -14.37 -26.68
C ASN A 85 -5.85 -15.61 -26.75
N GLU A 86 -5.83 -16.47 -25.73
CA GLU A 86 -6.66 -17.67 -25.65
C GLU A 86 -8.15 -17.33 -25.56
N LYS A 87 -8.54 -16.33 -24.75
CA LYS A 87 -9.94 -16.07 -24.38
C LYS A 87 -10.62 -14.97 -25.19
N ILE A 88 -9.85 -14.06 -25.80
CA ILE A 88 -10.40 -12.83 -26.39
C ILE A 88 -9.90 -12.63 -27.83
N TRP A 89 -8.59 -12.62 -28.06
CA TRP A 89 -8.06 -12.17 -29.36
C TRP A 89 -7.95 -13.27 -30.42
N HIS A 90 -7.66 -14.51 -30.00
CA HIS A 90 -7.49 -15.67 -30.88
C HIS A 90 -6.50 -15.45 -32.03
N LEU A 91 -5.38 -14.78 -31.75
CA LEU A 91 -4.33 -14.52 -32.74
C LEU A 91 -3.41 -15.73 -32.88
N SER A 92 -2.95 -15.96 -34.10
CA SER A 92 -1.89 -16.93 -34.38
C SER A 92 -0.51 -16.32 -34.07
N PRO A 93 0.44 -17.10 -33.53
CA PRO A 93 1.83 -16.66 -33.44
C PRO A 93 2.37 -16.26 -34.82
N LEU A 94 3.15 -15.19 -34.86
CA LEU A 94 3.89 -14.80 -36.06
C LEU A 94 5.18 -15.64 -36.13
N GLU A 95 5.51 -16.14 -37.32
CA GLU A 95 6.79 -16.79 -37.62
C GLU A 95 7.94 -15.77 -37.71
#